data_AF-A0A1B8AQV7-F1
#
_entry.id   AF-A0A1B8AQV7-F1
#
_cell.length_a   1.000
_cell.length_b   1.000
_cell.length_c   1.000
_cell.angle_alpha   90.00
_cell.angle_beta   90.00
_cell.angle_gamma   90.00
#
_symmetry.space_group_name_H-M   'P 1'
#
loop_
_entity.id
_entity.type
_entity.pdbx_description
1 polymer ?
#
loop_
_entity_poly.entity_id
_entity_poly.type
_entity_poly.pdbx_seq_one_letter_code
_entity_poly.pdbx_strand_id
1 'polypeptide(L)'
;MAKGLEEASDDLKVAISNFFLFKHQSNTTFTTRQRHLLVIRSIRNATFQVFLHLIPPSKGNIMKFSILTTAFLAASVPPAQAEFDVYMVERKNAAGSEDKEWQIWDRDERKTCMGVHERKTFETYSDVSHYTGVRCKGACDFSDSARYIDQLEMHLDKKNPAYHLTIYKDRKYGMYGLNGTKYGDCSVVTGEAYHCERQIYLGLVKETVNLHPKFHCKSQFTAKEILGL
;
A
#
# COMPACT_ATOMS: atom_id res chain seq x y z
N MET A 1 -12.16 -50.52 1.01
CA MET A 1 -11.93 -49.11 0.63
C MET A 1 -10.43 -48.86 0.62
N ALA A 2 -9.79 -48.99 -0.54
CA ALA A 2 -8.44 -48.49 -0.88
C ALA A 2 -7.96 -49.19 -2.16
N LYS A 3 -8.45 -48.75 -3.32
CA LYS A 3 -7.85 -48.98 -4.65
C LYS A 3 -8.36 -47.84 -5.54
N GLY A 4 -7.50 -46.86 -5.81
CA GLY A 4 -7.87 -45.70 -6.62
C GLY A 4 -6.98 -44.47 -6.38
N LEU A 5 -5.67 -44.66 -6.29
CA LEU A 5 -4.71 -43.56 -6.10
C LEU A 5 -3.41 -43.87 -6.84
N GLU A 6 -3.53 -44.20 -8.13
CA GLU A 6 -2.37 -44.51 -8.99
C GLU A 6 -2.25 -43.61 -10.23
N GLU A 7 -3.13 -42.60 -10.38
CA GLU A 7 -3.04 -41.58 -11.44
C GLU A 7 -3.16 -40.15 -10.88
N ALA A 8 -2.44 -39.86 -9.81
CA ALA A 8 -2.24 -38.48 -9.37
C ALA A 8 -0.99 -37.90 -10.05
N SER A 9 -1.17 -36.81 -10.80
CA SER A 9 -0.09 -35.95 -11.32
C SER A 9 0.93 -35.63 -10.22
N ASP A 10 2.21 -35.57 -10.58
CA ASP A 10 3.30 -35.34 -9.63
C ASP A 10 3.16 -34.01 -8.86
N ASP A 11 2.45 -33.02 -9.42
CA ASP A 11 2.11 -31.77 -8.74
C ASP A 11 1.13 -31.98 -7.56
N LEU A 12 0.24 -32.97 -7.65
CA LEU A 12 -0.73 -33.28 -6.59
C LEU A 12 -0.07 -34.02 -5.41
N LYS A 13 1.01 -34.78 -5.67
CA LYS A 13 1.81 -35.43 -4.62
C LYS A 13 2.57 -34.41 -3.78
N VAL A 14 3.07 -33.33 -4.38
CA VAL A 14 3.73 -32.22 -3.66
C VAL A 14 2.73 -31.45 -2.79
N ALA A 15 1.51 -31.22 -3.27
CA ALA A 15 0.47 -30.55 -2.49
C ALA A 15 0.00 -31.39 -1.27
N ILE A 16 -0.15 -32.71 -1.43
CA ILE A 16 -0.55 -33.61 -0.33
C ILE A 16 0.57 -33.74 0.71
N SER A 17 1.85 -33.74 0.29
CA SER A 17 2.98 -33.81 1.22
C SER A 17 3.11 -32.56 2.10
N ASN A 18 2.76 -31.37 1.57
CA ASN A 18 2.72 -30.13 2.35
C ASN A 18 1.52 -30.07 3.31
N PHE A 19 0.41 -30.74 2.99
CA PHE A 19 -0.78 -30.76 3.83
C PHE A 19 -0.60 -31.64 5.09
N PHE A 20 0.20 -32.71 5.02
CA PHE A 20 0.53 -33.54 6.19
C PHE A 20 1.59 -32.94 7.12
N LEU A 21 2.45 -32.06 6.62
CA LEU A 21 3.45 -31.36 7.44
C LEU A 21 2.85 -30.27 8.35
N PHE A 22 1.65 -29.76 8.04
CA PHE A 22 0.98 -28.75 8.85
C PHE A 22 0.14 -29.30 10.01
N LYS A 23 -0.13 -30.61 10.05
CA LYS A 23 -1.00 -31.21 11.07
C LYS A 23 -0.26 -31.79 12.27
N HIS A 24 1.08 -31.63 12.34
CA HIS A 24 1.91 -32.20 13.40
C HIS A 24 2.65 -31.16 14.26
N GLN A 25 2.08 -29.96 14.48
CA GLN A 25 2.59 -28.97 15.43
C GLN A 25 1.50 -28.33 16.30
N SER A 26 0.60 -29.13 16.87
CA SER A 26 -0.28 -28.66 17.94
C SER A 26 -0.35 -29.68 19.07
N ASN A 27 0.69 -29.74 19.88
CA ASN A 27 0.63 -30.17 21.29
C ASN A 27 2.01 -29.99 21.96
N THR A 28 2.28 -28.78 22.43
CA THR A 28 3.29 -28.56 23.48
C THR A 28 2.80 -27.47 24.42
N THR A 29 2.33 -27.91 25.58
CA THR A 29 2.13 -27.12 26.79
C THR A 29 3.49 -26.57 27.22
N PHE A 30 3.67 -25.24 27.25
CA PHE A 30 4.85 -24.61 27.82
C PHE A 30 4.46 -23.73 29.00
N THR A 31 4.98 -24.12 30.17
CA THR A 31 4.99 -23.40 31.42
C THR A 31 6.03 -22.28 31.41
N THR A 32 5.60 -21.11 31.89
CA THR A 32 6.32 -20.13 32.73
C THR A 32 7.77 -19.71 32.39
N ARG A 33 7.91 -18.39 32.15
CA ARG A 33 9.10 -17.53 32.31
C ARG A 33 10.28 -17.74 31.35
N GLN A 34 10.36 -16.90 30.32
CA GLN A 34 11.47 -15.94 30.21
C GLN A 34 11.14 -14.83 29.20
N ARG A 35 11.26 -13.59 29.66
CA ARG A 35 11.21 -12.39 28.82
C ARG A 35 12.51 -12.32 28.02
N HIS A 36 12.45 -12.40 26.70
CA HIS A 36 13.42 -11.74 25.85
C HIS A 36 12.69 -11.02 24.72
N LEU A 37 12.68 -9.70 24.88
CA LEU A 37 12.14 -8.70 23.98
C LEU A 37 13.10 -8.61 22.78
N LEU A 38 12.71 -9.12 21.61
CA LEU A 38 13.43 -8.83 20.37
C LEU A 38 12.75 -7.62 19.72
N VAL A 39 13.25 -6.42 20.04
CA VAL A 39 12.88 -5.17 19.36
C VAL A 39 13.79 -5.04 18.14
N ILE A 40 13.34 -5.46 16.97
CA ILE A 40 13.94 -5.02 15.71
C ILE A 40 13.34 -3.65 15.40
N ARG A 41 13.95 -2.61 15.94
CA ARG A 41 13.71 -1.24 15.48
C ARG A 41 14.39 -1.08 14.13
N SER A 42 13.56 -1.02 13.09
CA SER A 42 13.94 -0.56 11.76
C SER A 42 14.65 0.79 11.85
N ILE A 43 15.73 0.88 11.10
CA ILE A 43 16.63 2.02 11.01
C ILE A 43 15.87 3.18 10.37
N ARG A 44 15.69 4.27 11.12
CA ARG A 44 15.73 5.67 10.69
C ARG A 44 15.23 6.55 11.85
N ASN A 45 16.11 6.75 12.83
CA ASN A 45 16.08 7.98 13.60
C ASN A 45 17.52 8.46 13.66
N ALA A 46 17.80 9.55 12.96
CA ALA A 46 19.05 10.27 13.10
C ALA A 46 19.08 10.83 14.52
N THR A 47 19.68 10.09 15.45
CA THR A 47 19.94 10.56 16.81
C THR A 47 21.03 11.62 16.72
N PHE A 48 20.66 12.89 16.69
CA PHE A 48 21.60 13.99 16.85
C PHE A 48 22.12 13.99 18.29
N GLN A 49 23.35 13.52 18.51
CA GLN A 49 24.05 13.76 19.77
C GLN A 49 24.57 15.20 19.79
N VAL A 50 24.06 16.00 20.71
CA VAL A 50 24.64 17.30 21.05
C VAL A 50 25.76 17.06 22.07
N PHE A 51 27.02 17.19 21.63
CA PHE A 51 28.16 17.21 22.54
C PHE A 51 28.29 18.60 23.18
N LEU A 52 27.91 18.75 24.45
CA LEU A 52 28.34 19.90 25.25
C LEU A 52 29.79 19.67 25.70
N HIS A 53 30.73 20.45 25.16
CA HIS A 53 32.07 20.55 25.73
C HIS A 53 32.05 21.51 26.93
N LEU A 54 32.28 20.99 28.12
CA LEU A 54 32.50 21.79 29.33
C LEU A 54 34.00 22.12 29.43
N ILE A 55 34.35 23.40 29.27
CA ILE A 55 35.70 23.89 29.53
C ILE A 55 35.81 24.19 31.04
N PRO A 56 36.76 23.59 31.77
CA PRO A 56 36.93 23.89 33.20
C PRO A 56 37.44 25.32 33.42
N PRO A 57 36.99 26.01 34.50
CA PRO A 57 37.35 27.39 34.75
C PRO A 57 38.82 27.50 35.25
N SER A 58 39.62 28.30 34.52
CA SER A 58 40.91 28.80 34.98
C SER A 58 40.71 29.95 35.98
N LYS A 59 41.43 29.89 37.11
CA LYS A 59 41.31 30.85 38.22
C LYS A 59 41.81 32.23 37.80
N GLY A 60 40.90 33.22 37.90
CA GLY A 60 41.25 34.63 37.97
C GLY A 60 41.23 35.34 36.63
N ASN A 61 40.05 35.80 36.21
CA ASN A 61 39.78 37.08 35.56
C ASN A 61 38.30 37.13 35.10
N ILE A 62 37.74 38.35 35.08
CA ILE A 62 36.32 38.66 34.80
C ILE A 62 35.84 37.92 33.53
N MET A 63 34.89 36.99 33.72
CA MET A 63 34.32 36.15 32.67
C MET A 63 33.47 36.97 31.69
N LYS A 64 33.93 37.12 30.45
CA LYS A 64 33.09 37.52 29.31
C LYS A 64 32.53 36.25 28.68
N PHE A 65 31.23 36.02 28.85
CA PHE A 65 30.51 34.92 28.21
C PHE A 65 30.37 35.20 26.71
N SER A 66 31.26 34.63 25.91
CA SER A 66 31.10 34.63 24.45
C SER A 66 30.17 33.48 24.06
N ILE A 67 28.89 33.79 23.86
CA ILE A 67 27.88 32.84 23.38
C ILE A 67 28.20 32.53 21.91
N LEU A 68 28.87 31.40 21.64
CA LEU A 68 28.99 30.85 20.30
C LEU A 68 27.62 30.25 19.90
N THR A 69 26.84 31.03 19.14
CA THR A 69 25.56 30.59 18.59
C THR A 69 25.81 29.58 17.46
N THR A 70 25.86 28.30 17.79
CA THR A 70 25.91 27.23 16.79
C THR A 70 24.54 27.16 16.11
N ALA A 71 24.41 27.77 14.93
CA ALA A 71 23.23 27.66 14.10
C ALA A 71 23.09 26.21 13.59
N PHE A 72 22.27 25.41 14.25
CA PHE A 72 21.83 24.13 13.72
C PHE A 72 20.88 24.39 12.54
N LEU A 73 21.41 24.38 11.32
CA LEU A 73 20.62 24.15 10.13
C LEU A 73 20.15 22.68 10.20
N ALA A 74 19.02 22.46 10.87
CA ALA A 74 18.28 21.22 10.75
C ALA A 74 17.86 21.12 9.28
N ALA A 75 18.65 20.41 8.48
CA ALA A 75 18.25 19.99 7.15
C ALA A 75 16.98 19.15 7.34
N SER A 76 15.82 19.76 7.08
CA SER A 76 14.55 19.06 7.05
C SER A 76 14.64 18.07 5.89
N VAL A 77 15.08 16.85 6.18
CA VAL A 77 14.95 15.75 5.22
C VAL A 77 13.47 15.69 4.91
N PRO A 78 13.06 15.85 3.64
CA PRO A 78 11.65 15.68 3.28
C PRO A 78 11.20 14.34 3.86
N PRO A 79 10.06 14.29 4.58
CA PRO A 79 9.54 13.02 5.05
C PRO A 79 9.50 12.08 3.85
N ALA A 80 10.08 10.88 4.01
CA ALA A 80 10.21 9.92 2.92
C ALA A 80 8.84 9.80 2.23
N GLN A 81 8.76 10.28 0.99
CA GLN A 81 7.50 10.25 0.27
C GLN A 81 7.24 8.80 -0.12
N ALA A 82 6.13 8.26 0.38
CA ALA A 82 5.62 6.99 -0.07
C ALA A 82 5.08 7.16 -1.49
N GLU A 83 5.29 6.16 -2.34
CA GLU A 83 4.85 6.21 -3.73
C GLU A 83 3.95 5.02 -4.04
N PHE A 84 2.77 5.30 -4.58
CA PHE A 84 1.80 4.28 -4.97
C PHE A 84 1.12 4.63 -6.28
N ASP A 85 0.55 3.62 -6.91
CA ASP A 85 -0.18 3.74 -8.15
C ASP A 85 -1.64 3.34 -7.95
N VAL A 86 -2.53 4.02 -8.66
CA VAL A 86 -3.98 3.75 -8.69
C VAL A 86 -4.34 3.18 -10.06
N TYR A 87 -5.02 2.04 -10.05
CA TYR A 87 -5.46 1.31 -11.24
C TYR A 87 -6.97 1.20 -11.27
N MET A 88 -7.55 1.29 -12.47
CA MET A 88 -8.86 0.75 -12.74
C MET A 88 -8.69 -0.72 -13.13
N VAL A 89 -9.45 -1.59 -12.49
CA VAL A 89 -9.50 -3.02 -12.75
C VAL A 89 -10.68 -3.29 -13.67
N GLU A 90 -10.40 -3.98 -14.77
CA GLU A 90 -11.41 -4.57 -15.64
C GLU A 90 -11.34 -6.09 -15.45
N ARG A 91 -12.37 -6.67 -14.83
CA ARG A 91 -12.48 -8.11 -14.59
C ARG A 91 -13.55 -8.69 -15.48
N LYS A 92 -13.19 -9.71 -16.28
CA LYS A 92 -14.09 -10.42 -17.17
C LYS A 92 -14.16 -11.89 -16.79
N ASN A 93 -15.36 -12.43 -16.67
CA ASN A 93 -15.58 -13.87 -16.55
C ASN A 93 -15.99 -14.49 -17.89
N ALA A 94 -16.01 -15.81 -17.96
CA ALA A 94 -16.41 -16.54 -19.16
C ALA A 94 -17.86 -16.28 -19.62
N ALA A 95 -18.72 -15.78 -18.73
CA ALA A 95 -20.09 -15.38 -19.06
C ALA A 95 -20.16 -13.99 -19.73
N GLY A 96 -19.03 -13.28 -19.83
CA GLY A 96 -18.93 -11.97 -20.46
C GLY A 96 -19.39 -10.82 -19.57
N SER A 97 -19.70 -11.05 -18.29
CA SER A 97 -19.93 -9.95 -17.36
C SER A 97 -18.61 -9.26 -17.06
N GLU A 98 -18.66 -7.93 -17.00
CA GLU A 98 -17.50 -7.10 -16.75
C GLU A 98 -17.69 -6.32 -15.46
N ASP A 99 -16.81 -6.55 -14.50
CA ASP A 99 -16.77 -5.81 -13.24
C ASP A 99 -15.66 -4.74 -13.31
N LYS A 100 -15.99 -3.54 -12.84
CA LYS A 100 -15.09 -2.39 -12.80
C LYS A 100 -14.83 -2.00 -11.36
N GLU A 101 -13.58 -2.16 -10.94
CA GLU A 101 -13.16 -1.92 -9.55
C GLU A 101 -11.90 -1.07 -9.53
N TRP A 102 -11.53 -0.52 -8.38
CA TRP A 102 -10.28 0.21 -8.21
C TRP A 102 -9.31 -0.58 -7.34
N GLN A 103 -8.02 -0.49 -7.66
CA GLN A 103 -6.93 -1.05 -6.85
C GLN A 103 -5.81 -0.04 -6.65
N ILE A 104 -5.13 -0.19 -5.51
CA ILE A 104 -3.97 0.63 -5.14
C ILE A 104 -2.80 -0.31 -4.87
N TRP A 105 -1.64 0.05 -5.42
CA TRP A 105 -0.41 -0.74 -5.35
C TRP A 105 0.74 0.15 -4.92
N ASP A 106 1.60 -0.32 -4.02
CA ASP A 106 2.89 0.36 -3.82
C ASP A 106 3.66 0.35 -5.14
N ARG A 107 4.36 1.45 -5.47
CA ARG A 107 5.02 1.64 -6.76
C ARG A 107 5.98 0.48 -7.08
N ASP A 108 6.77 0.11 -6.09
CA ASP A 108 7.84 -0.89 -6.23
C ASP A 108 7.32 -2.33 -6.05
N GLU A 109 6.02 -2.51 -5.81
CA GLU A 109 5.44 -3.83 -5.67
C GLU A 109 5.29 -4.52 -7.02
N ARG A 110 5.88 -5.72 -7.12
CA ARG A 110 5.74 -6.57 -8.30
C ARG A 110 4.30 -7.08 -8.42
N LYS A 111 3.66 -6.73 -9.52
CA LYS A 111 2.33 -7.23 -9.89
C LYS A 111 2.46 -8.68 -10.35
N THR A 112 1.68 -9.56 -9.74
CA THR A 112 1.58 -10.98 -10.11
C THR A 112 0.12 -11.33 -10.33
N CYS A 113 -0.15 -12.35 -11.14
CA CYS A 113 -1.51 -12.77 -11.40
C CYS A 113 -2.30 -13.04 -10.11
N MET A 114 -1.73 -13.85 -9.22
CA MET A 114 -2.32 -14.13 -7.91
C MET A 114 -2.55 -12.85 -7.10
N GLY A 115 -1.54 -11.97 -7.02
CA GLY A 115 -1.66 -10.71 -6.28
C GLY A 115 -2.77 -9.80 -6.83
N VAL A 116 -2.98 -9.76 -8.14
CA VAL A 116 -4.06 -8.96 -8.76
C VAL A 116 -5.45 -9.46 -8.38
N HIS A 117 -5.64 -10.77 -8.25
CA HIS A 117 -6.91 -11.34 -7.83
C HIS A 117 -7.15 -11.24 -6.31
N GLU A 118 -6.09 -11.26 -5.50
CA GLU A 118 -6.19 -11.22 -4.03
C GLU A 118 -6.14 -9.80 -3.45
N ARG A 119 -5.68 -8.82 -4.24
CA ARG A 119 -5.62 -7.42 -3.83
C ARG A 119 -7.03 -6.90 -3.52
N LYS A 120 -7.16 -6.20 -2.39
CA LYS A 120 -8.38 -5.49 -2.00
C LYS A 120 -8.84 -4.55 -3.13
N THR A 121 -10.07 -4.71 -3.56
CA THR A 121 -10.73 -3.89 -4.58
C THR A 121 -11.71 -2.91 -3.94
N PHE A 122 -12.02 -1.84 -4.67
CA PHE A 122 -12.96 -0.81 -4.25
C PHE A 122 -13.98 -0.56 -5.36
N GLU A 123 -15.25 -0.72 -5.05
CA GLU A 123 -16.34 -0.44 -5.99
C GLU A 123 -16.48 1.07 -6.24
N THR A 124 -17.12 1.40 -7.36
CA THR A 124 -17.47 2.78 -7.68
C THR A 124 -18.85 3.14 -7.12
N TYR A 125 -18.95 4.25 -6.38
CA TYR A 125 -20.20 4.79 -5.85
C TYR A 125 -20.41 6.24 -6.32
N SER A 126 -21.67 6.69 -6.32
CA SER A 126 -22.00 8.11 -6.53
C SER A 126 -21.60 8.99 -5.36
N ASP A 127 -21.53 8.42 -4.15
CA ASP A 127 -21.09 9.04 -2.91
C ASP A 127 -20.34 8.01 -2.04
N VAL A 128 -19.21 8.42 -1.49
CA VAL A 128 -18.36 7.60 -0.60
C VAL A 128 -18.26 8.18 0.81
N SER A 129 -19.07 9.17 1.18
CA SER A 129 -19.10 9.77 2.52
C SER A 129 -19.26 8.75 3.67
N HIS A 130 -19.97 7.64 3.41
CA HIS A 130 -20.29 6.61 4.43
C HIS A 130 -19.89 5.18 4.03
N TYR A 131 -19.31 5.02 2.84
CA TYR A 131 -18.98 3.73 2.23
C TYR A 131 -17.50 3.65 1.90
N THR A 132 -16.92 2.45 2.07
CA THR A 132 -15.58 2.18 1.59
C THR A 132 -15.64 1.97 0.08
N GLY A 133 -15.01 2.85 -0.70
CA GLY A 133 -15.09 2.79 -2.16
C GLY A 133 -14.45 3.99 -2.85
N VAL A 134 -14.77 4.15 -4.13
CA VAL A 134 -14.30 5.25 -4.96
C VAL A 134 -15.46 5.97 -5.60
N ARG A 135 -15.46 7.30 -5.58
CA ARG A 135 -16.33 8.13 -6.40
C ARG A 135 -15.47 8.78 -7.48
N CYS A 136 -15.88 8.61 -8.72
CA CYS A 136 -15.17 9.18 -9.86
C CYS A 136 -16.08 10.15 -10.63
N LYS A 137 -15.53 11.30 -11.02
CA LYS A 137 -16.19 12.31 -11.84
C LYS A 137 -15.34 12.60 -13.08
N GLY A 138 -15.97 12.58 -14.26
CA GLY A 138 -15.30 12.74 -15.55
C GLY A 138 -15.25 11.41 -16.32
N ALA A 139 -14.17 11.17 -17.04
CA ALA A 139 -13.96 9.96 -17.85
C ALA A 139 -13.42 8.82 -16.97
N CYS A 140 -14.34 8.05 -16.40
CA CYS A 140 -14.08 7.09 -15.33
C CYS A 140 -14.08 5.64 -15.82
N ASP A 141 -14.09 5.39 -17.13
CA ASP A 141 -14.02 4.03 -17.65
C ASP A 141 -12.56 3.50 -17.66
N PHE A 142 -12.37 2.19 -17.78
CA PHE A 142 -11.05 1.58 -17.90
C PHE A 142 -10.34 2.04 -19.18
N SER A 143 -11.09 2.22 -20.28
CA SER A 143 -10.59 2.68 -21.58
C SER A 143 -10.34 4.19 -21.63
N ASP A 144 -10.92 4.95 -20.69
CA ASP A 144 -10.75 6.40 -20.63
C ASP A 144 -9.36 6.79 -20.12
N SER A 145 -8.80 7.84 -20.71
CA SER A 145 -7.56 8.44 -20.21
C SER A 145 -7.81 9.17 -18.88
N ALA A 146 -6.99 8.90 -17.86
CA ALA A 146 -7.05 9.56 -16.56
C ALA A 146 -6.91 11.10 -16.63
N ARG A 147 -6.35 11.64 -17.71
CA ARG A 147 -6.33 13.10 -17.98
C ARG A 147 -7.73 13.76 -18.00
N TYR A 148 -8.77 12.96 -18.23
CA TYR A 148 -10.16 13.39 -18.30
C TYR A 148 -10.97 13.04 -17.04
N ILE A 149 -10.32 12.51 -16.00
CA ILE A 149 -10.90 12.41 -14.67
C ILE A 149 -10.75 13.79 -14.01
N ASP A 150 -11.86 14.41 -13.66
CA ASP A 150 -11.87 15.71 -13.01
C ASP A 150 -11.64 15.58 -11.49
N GLN A 151 -12.24 14.53 -10.90
CA GLN A 151 -12.11 14.21 -9.48
C GLN A 151 -12.12 12.70 -9.27
N LEU A 152 -11.18 12.21 -8.45
CA LEU A 152 -11.18 10.85 -7.92
C LEU A 152 -11.18 10.92 -6.40
N GLU A 153 -12.33 10.68 -5.79
CA GLU A 153 -12.52 10.64 -4.35
C GLU A 153 -12.50 9.19 -3.87
N MET A 154 -11.71 8.88 -2.86
CA MET A 154 -11.44 7.54 -2.38
C MET A 154 -11.63 7.51 -0.87
N HIS A 155 -12.53 6.67 -0.38
CA HIS A 155 -12.70 6.39 1.05
C HIS A 155 -12.29 4.94 1.29
N LEU A 156 -11.03 4.73 1.70
CA LEU A 156 -10.38 3.42 1.58
C LEU A 156 -10.36 2.63 2.89
N ASP A 157 -10.57 3.33 4.00
CA ASP A 157 -10.78 2.76 5.32
C ASP A 157 -11.81 3.58 6.10
N LYS A 158 -12.98 2.98 6.33
CA LYS A 158 -14.05 3.59 7.13
C LYS A 158 -13.66 3.85 8.59
N LYS A 159 -12.67 3.13 9.13
CA LYS A 159 -12.20 3.30 10.51
C LYS A 159 -11.22 4.45 10.63
N ASN A 160 -10.56 4.84 9.54
CA ASN A 160 -9.55 5.88 9.55
C ASN A 160 -9.89 6.99 8.53
N PRO A 161 -10.50 8.10 8.98
CA PRO A 161 -10.88 9.20 8.09
C PRO A 161 -9.67 9.87 7.41
N ALA A 162 -8.45 9.63 7.88
CA ALA A 162 -7.24 10.11 7.20
C ALA A 162 -7.06 9.48 5.81
N TYR A 163 -7.69 8.33 5.54
CA TYR A 163 -7.65 7.65 4.23
C TYR A 163 -8.89 7.95 3.37
N HIS A 164 -9.60 9.04 3.69
CA HIS A 164 -10.54 9.67 2.77
C HIS A 164 -9.82 10.77 2.00
N LEU A 165 -9.38 10.42 0.79
CA LEU A 165 -8.49 11.20 -0.06
C LEU A 165 -9.21 11.58 -1.36
N THR A 166 -8.88 12.72 -1.94
CA THR A 166 -9.40 13.16 -3.23
C THR A 166 -8.30 13.73 -4.11
N ILE A 167 -8.20 13.23 -5.34
CA ILE A 167 -7.33 13.75 -6.39
C ILE A 167 -8.13 14.73 -7.25
N TYR A 168 -7.64 15.95 -7.39
CA TYR A 168 -8.32 17.04 -8.10
C TYR A 168 -7.53 17.48 -9.33
N LYS A 169 -8.12 17.38 -10.53
CA LYS A 169 -7.48 17.82 -11.77
C LYS A 169 -7.25 19.34 -11.82
N ASP A 170 -8.24 20.12 -11.41
CA ASP A 170 -8.18 21.59 -11.33
C ASP A 170 -7.14 22.10 -10.32
N ARG A 171 -6.67 21.22 -9.43
CA ARG A 171 -5.56 21.47 -8.49
C ARG A 171 -4.27 20.78 -8.91
N LYS A 172 -4.05 20.65 -10.22
CA LYS A 172 -2.86 20.01 -10.82
C LYS A 172 -2.62 18.59 -10.29
N TYR A 173 -3.69 17.82 -10.12
CA TYR A 173 -3.67 16.46 -9.56
C TYR A 173 -3.11 16.37 -8.13
N GLY A 174 -3.27 17.42 -7.33
CA GLY A 174 -2.99 17.34 -5.90
C GLY A 174 -3.96 16.40 -5.19
N MET A 175 -3.44 15.66 -4.20
CA MET A 175 -4.21 14.73 -3.36
C MET A 175 -4.48 15.35 -1.99
N TYR A 176 -5.76 15.47 -1.65
CA TYR A 176 -6.24 16.20 -0.47
C TYR A 176 -7.13 15.31 0.41
N GLY A 177 -7.09 15.50 1.72
CA GLY A 177 -8.06 14.89 2.63
C GLY A 177 -9.32 15.73 2.80
N LEU A 178 -10.28 15.21 3.58
CA LEU A 178 -11.54 15.90 3.91
C LEU A 178 -11.36 17.29 4.53
N ASN A 179 -10.26 17.49 5.28
CA ASN A 179 -9.93 18.75 5.91
C ASN A 179 -9.29 19.78 4.96
N GLY A 180 -9.18 19.47 3.66
CA GLY A 180 -8.52 20.32 2.68
C GLY A 180 -6.98 20.34 2.78
N THR A 181 -6.38 19.53 3.66
CA THR A 181 -4.93 19.38 3.75
C THR A 181 -4.43 18.56 2.59
N LYS A 182 -3.33 19.00 1.98
CA LYS A 182 -2.66 18.28 0.89
C LYS A 182 -1.76 17.19 1.48
N TYR A 183 -2.00 15.94 1.11
CA TYR A 183 -1.22 14.77 1.54
C TYR A 183 -0.23 14.28 0.49
N GLY A 184 -0.37 14.74 -0.76
CA GLY A 184 0.50 14.33 -1.84
C GLY A 184 0.23 15.02 -3.16
N ASP A 185 1.04 14.63 -4.14
CA ASP A 185 0.94 15.04 -5.53
C ASP A 185 0.83 13.80 -6.39
N CYS A 186 -0.15 13.79 -7.30
CA CYS A 186 -0.32 12.72 -8.25
C CYS A 186 -0.02 13.19 -9.67
N SER A 187 0.25 12.25 -10.55
CA SER A 187 0.46 12.46 -11.98
C SER A 187 -0.32 11.41 -12.76
N VAL A 188 -0.81 11.80 -13.93
CA VAL A 188 -1.46 10.87 -14.85
C VAL A 188 -0.42 9.89 -15.36
N VAL A 189 -0.74 8.60 -15.29
CA VAL A 189 0.09 7.55 -15.87
C VAL A 189 -0.51 7.13 -17.20
N THR A 190 0.35 7.04 -18.21
CA THR A 190 0.04 6.39 -19.47
C THR A 190 0.94 5.17 -19.57
N GLY A 191 0.38 4.02 -19.94
CA GLY A 191 1.13 2.79 -20.04
C GLY A 191 0.25 1.64 -20.50
N GLU A 192 0.88 0.53 -20.81
CA GLU A 192 0.16 -0.70 -21.13
C GLU A 192 -0.54 -1.24 -19.88
N ALA A 193 -1.73 -1.79 -20.08
CA ALA A 193 -2.45 -2.46 -19.01
C ALA A 193 -1.70 -3.75 -18.62
N TYR A 194 -1.64 -4.04 -17.33
CA TYR A 194 -1.19 -5.36 -16.89
C TYR A 194 -2.29 -6.38 -17.15
N HIS A 195 -1.98 -7.43 -17.88
CA HIS A 195 -2.92 -8.50 -18.21
C HIS A 195 -2.65 -9.75 -17.38
N CYS A 196 -3.70 -10.29 -16.78
CA CYS A 196 -3.66 -11.58 -16.11
C CYS A 196 -4.85 -12.43 -16.55
N GLU A 197 -4.59 -13.73 -16.71
CA GLU A 197 -5.61 -14.73 -16.94
C GLU A 197 -5.40 -15.90 -15.97
N ARG A 198 -6.50 -16.37 -15.37
CA ARG A 198 -6.50 -17.62 -14.61
C ARG A 198 -7.70 -18.48 -14.98
N GLN A 199 -7.52 -19.78 -14.83
CA GLN A 199 -8.63 -20.72 -14.88
C GLN A 199 -9.12 -21.00 -13.46
N ILE A 200 -10.42 -20.90 -13.25
CA ILE A 200 -11.10 -21.25 -12.00
C ILE A 200 -12.08 -22.40 -12.26
N TYR A 201 -12.61 -23.01 -11.19
CA TYR A 201 -13.51 -24.17 -11.26
C TYR A 201 -12.95 -25.33 -12.08
N LEU A 202 -11.79 -25.88 -11.68
CA LEU A 202 -11.16 -27.04 -12.33
C LEU A 202 -10.87 -26.86 -13.83
N GLY A 203 -10.58 -25.63 -14.26
CA GLY A 203 -10.27 -25.36 -15.67
C GLY A 203 -11.48 -24.95 -16.52
N LEU A 204 -12.70 -24.96 -15.95
CA LEU A 204 -13.93 -24.78 -16.72
C LEU A 204 -14.28 -23.31 -16.99
N VAL A 205 -13.77 -22.39 -16.17
CA VAL A 205 -14.09 -20.97 -16.28
C VAL A 205 -12.80 -20.16 -16.38
N LYS A 206 -12.71 -19.35 -17.43
CA LYS A 206 -11.64 -18.38 -17.62
C LYS A 206 -12.03 -17.06 -16.98
N GLU A 207 -11.15 -16.53 -16.17
CA GLU A 207 -11.23 -15.19 -15.60
C GLU A 207 -10.04 -14.38 -16.09
N THR A 208 -10.31 -13.20 -16.65
CA THR A 208 -9.30 -12.26 -17.11
C THR A 208 -9.38 -11.00 -16.28
N VAL A 209 -8.23 -10.48 -15.85
CA VAL A 209 -8.12 -9.20 -15.15
C VAL A 209 -7.12 -8.32 -15.86
N ASN A 210 -7.53 -7.11 -16.20
CA ASN A 210 -6.66 -6.07 -16.70
C ASN A 210 -6.54 -4.94 -15.67
N LEU A 211 -5.31 -4.52 -15.35
CA LEU A 211 -5.07 -3.32 -14.57
C LEU A 211 -4.70 -2.17 -15.48
N HIS A 212 -5.58 -1.18 -15.57
CA HIS A 212 -5.41 0.03 -16.36
C HIS A 212 -4.84 1.14 -15.48
N PRO A 213 -3.56 1.55 -15.65
CA PRO A 213 -2.94 2.57 -14.81
C PRO A 213 -3.67 3.91 -14.99
N LYS A 214 -3.98 4.59 -13.88
CA LYS A 214 -4.64 5.91 -13.91
C LYS A 214 -3.73 6.98 -13.31
N PHE A 215 -3.28 6.79 -12.08
CA PHE A 215 -2.48 7.78 -11.37
C PHE A 215 -1.26 7.16 -10.70
N HIS A 216 -0.18 7.93 -10.66
CA HIS A 216 0.99 7.70 -9.84
C HIS A 216 1.07 8.82 -8.80
N CYS A 217 1.07 8.47 -7.52
CA CYS A 217 0.97 9.40 -6.41
C CYS A 217 2.20 9.32 -5.51
N LYS A 218 2.73 10.49 -5.14
CA LYS A 218 3.71 10.68 -4.07
C LYS A 218 3.01 11.28 -2.87
N SER A 219 3.06 10.59 -1.74
CA SER A 219 2.19 10.81 -0.60
C SER A 219 2.95 10.67 0.72
N GLN A 220 2.33 11.13 1.81
CA GLN A 220 2.72 10.81 3.17
C GLN A 220 2.32 9.40 3.61
N PHE A 221 1.47 8.72 2.83
CA PHE A 221 0.94 7.39 3.11
C PHE A 221 1.38 6.38 2.05
N THR A 222 1.81 5.21 2.49
CA THR A 222 2.03 4.01 1.65
C THR A 222 0.70 3.38 1.24
N ALA A 223 0.70 2.58 0.16
CA ALA A 223 -0.48 1.79 -0.19
C ALA A 223 -0.82 0.82 0.95
N LYS A 224 0.18 0.22 1.58
CA LYS A 224 0.00 -0.66 2.74
C LYS A 224 -0.80 0.01 3.88
N GLU A 225 -0.41 1.22 4.28
CA GLU A 225 -1.11 1.98 5.33
C GLU A 225 -2.56 2.29 4.93
N ILE A 226 -2.77 2.75 3.69
CA ILE A 226 -4.09 3.06 3.14
C ILE A 226 -5.00 1.81 3.13
N LEU A 227 -4.45 0.66 2.79
CA LEU A 227 -5.20 -0.59 2.69
C LEU A 227 -5.41 -1.28 4.04
N GLY A 228 -4.69 -0.87 5.07
CA GLY A 228 -4.70 -1.48 6.41
C GLY A 228 -4.06 -2.87 6.43
N LEU A 229 -3.01 -3.08 5.63
CA LEU A 229 -2.27 -4.35 5.49
C LEU A 229 -1.00 -4.41 6.35
#